data_AF-A0AAW9RKY6-F1
#
_entry.id   AF-A0AAW9RKY6-F1
#
_cell.length_a   1.000
_cell.length_b   1.000
_cell.length_c   1.000
_cell.angle_alpha   90.00
_cell.angle_beta   90.00
_cell.angle_gamma   90.00
#
_symmetry.space_group_name_H-M   'P 1'
#
loop_
_entity.id
_entity.type
_entity.pdbx_description
1 polymer ?
#
loop_
_entity_poly.entity_id
_entity_poly.type
_entity_poly.pdbx_seq_one_letter_code
_entity_poly.pdbx_strand_id
1 'polypeptide(L)'
;MLNRILLAAFVLCALPGSLWAQEPEPGDTRVTFTVQKLFMDGNDDTDVELNISCNTGIPLDQSKTATLVPGPLGSPATYEVEFVVEQYDQGELDCTIAETPVPGYLASYNCDVAVSGSCDVGDPSGINYDSFYEGPCVFEDIDNANGSQSPWENLCVIRNYPAPADIEITKDWIIEGSDTSQDVSTDYRLTLWCDAEIIGGINLFEVMQAGGSDNIIIGPPGCGFLVKGGESNQLIPIYDWCLSFNGEGDDVFNAEVIPEYPDSNCYVVETVYDSAVEVDNGCGSLTVAAGGSASCTITNTVFFEGIPTLSQYGLAILAMLMLGVGFVGFRRFA
;
A
#
# COMPACT_ATOMS: atom_id res chain seq x y z
N MET A 1 -93.72 -16.27 -42.92
CA MET A 1 -93.02 -16.14 -44.22
C MET A 1 -92.29 -14.82 -44.25
N LEU A 2 -90.99 -14.86 -44.58
CA LEU A 2 -90.14 -13.81 -45.14
C LEU A 2 -90.37 -12.34 -44.74
N ASN A 3 -89.42 -11.84 -43.94
CA ASN A 3 -88.38 -10.89 -44.35
C ASN A 3 -88.81 -9.58 -45.06
N ARG A 4 -88.68 -8.44 -44.35
CA ARG A 4 -88.23 -7.12 -44.84
C ARG A 4 -88.25 -6.12 -43.67
N ILE A 5 -87.07 -5.80 -43.11
CA ILE A 5 -86.88 -4.53 -42.37
C ILE A 5 -85.62 -3.85 -42.92
N LEU A 6 -85.86 -2.61 -43.34
CA LEU A 6 -84.91 -1.66 -43.90
C LEU A 6 -83.79 -1.29 -42.90
N LEU A 7 -82.62 -1.03 -43.48
CA LEU A 7 -81.51 -0.27 -42.92
C LEU A 7 -81.96 0.98 -42.14
N ALA A 8 -81.44 1.13 -40.92
CA ALA A 8 -81.22 2.43 -40.29
C ALA A 8 -79.74 2.51 -39.90
N ALA A 9 -79.03 3.44 -40.54
CA ALA A 9 -77.65 3.75 -40.23
C ALA A 9 -77.56 4.41 -38.85
N PHE A 10 -76.88 3.76 -37.90
CA PHE A 10 -76.42 4.40 -36.68
C PHE A 10 -74.93 4.71 -36.84
N VAL A 11 -74.65 6.00 -37.06
CA VAL A 11 -73.34 6.61 -36.89
C VAL A 11 -73.03 6.53 -35.40
N LEU A 12 -72.10 5.65 -35.00
CA LEU A 12 -71.52 5.68 -33.67
C LEU A 12 -70.31 6.63 -33.72
N CYS A 13 -70.41 7.71 -32.95
CA CYS A 13 -69.36 8.69 -32.72
C CYS A 13 -68.03 8.02 -32.33
N ALA A 14 -66.96 8.40 -33.01
CA ALA A 14 -65.61 8.27 -32.48
C ALA A 14 -65.50 9.12 -31.22
N LEU A 15 -65.39 8.46 -30.06
CA LEU A 15 -64.88 9.10 -28.87
C LEU A 15 -63.37 9.34 -29.08
N PRO A 16 -62.82 10.48 -28.63
CA PRO A 16 -61.38 10.69 -28.66
C PRO A 16 -60.75 9.65 -27.73
N GLY A 17 -60.10 8.66 -28.35
CA GLY A 17 -59.35 7.63 -27.67
C GLY A 17 -58.35 8.29 -26.73
N SER A 18 -58.52 7.98 -25.45
CA SER A 18 -57.55 8.19 -24.40
C SER A 18 -56.14 7.87 -24.88
N LEU A 19 -55.24 8.83 -24.65
CA LEU A 19 -53.81 8.67 -24.69
C LEU A 19 -53.45 7.66 -23.58
N TRP A 20 -53.59 6.36 -23.87
CA TRP A 20 -52.92 5.35 -23.08
C TRP A 20 -51.44 5.56 -23.35
N ALA A 21 -50.70 6.02 -22.34
CA ALA A 21 -49.30 5.67 -22.26
C ALA A 21 -49.28 4.15 -22.40
N GLN A 22 -48.74 3.66 -23.51
CA GLN A 22 -48.54 2.24 -23.69
C GLN A 22 -47.62 1.84 -22.54
N GLU A 23 -48.14 1.01 -21.64
CA GLU A 23 -47.34 0.35 -20.62
C GLU A 23 -46.17 -0.31 -21.36
N PRO A 24 -44.91 -0.01 -21.00
CA PRO A 24 -43.77 -0.54 -21.73
C PRO A 24 -43.89 -2.06 -21.78
N GLU A 25 -43.86 -2.63 -22.99
CA GLU A 25 -43.97 -4.08 -23.18
C GLU A 25 -42.87 -4.77 -22.34
N PRO A 26 -43.23 -5.74 -21.49
CA PRO A 26 -42.26 -6.45 -20.66
C PRO A 26 -41.40 -7.31 -21.59
N GLY A 27 -40.21 -6.82 -21.93
CA GLY A 27 -39.29 -7.57 -22.80
C GLY A 27 -38.17 -6.79 -23.49
N ASP A 28 -38.09 -5.46 -23.39
CA ASP A 28 -37.02 -4.66 -24.06
C ASP A 28 -36.28 -3.72 -23.09
N THR A 29 -36.26 -4.06 -21.80
CA THR A 29 -35.45 -3.33 -20.82
C THR A 29 -34.00 -3.75 -20.96
N ARG A 30 -33.11 -2.77 -21.07
CA ARG A 30 -31.66 -2.94 -21.23
C ARG A 30 -30.95 -1.87 -20.41
N VAL A 31 -29.96 -2.28 -19.63
CA VAL A 31 -29.05 -1.39 -18.92
C VAL A 31 -27.61 -1.80 -19.21
N THR A 32 -26.72 -0.81 -19.23
CA THR A 32 -25.28 -1.02 -19.30
C THR A 32 -24.65 -0.52 -18.01
N PHE A 33 -23.76 -1.30 -17.45
CA PHE A 33 -22.90 -0.96 -16.32
C PHE A 33 -21.48 -0.82 -16.83
N THR A 34 -20.88 0.34 -16.61
CA THR A 34 -19.49 0.60 -17.02
C THR A 34 -18.58 0.36 -15.83
N VAL A 35 -17.57 -0.48 -16.00
CA VAL A 35 -16.59 -0.78 -14.95
C VAL A 35 -15.23 -0.24 -15.37
N GLN A 36 -14.68 0.66 -14.56
CA GLN A 36 -13.33 1.18 -14.71
C GLN A 36 -12.40 0.55 -13.69
N LYS A 37 -11.35 -0.09 -14.18
CA LYS A 37 -10.33 -0.72 -13.36
C LYS A 37 -9.01 0.04 -13.47
N LEU A 38 -8.36 0.31 -12.33
CA LEU A 38 -7.05 0.96 -12.26
C LEU A 38 -6.18 0.32 -11.19
N PHE A 39 -4.87 0.32 -11.43
CA PHE A 39 -3.85 0.07 -10.43
C PHE A 39 -3.16 1.39 -10.10
N MET A 40 -2.97 1.67 -8.80
CA MET A 40 -2.48 2.97 -8.32
C MET A 40 -0.95 3.08 -8.31
N ASP A 41 -0.26 1.96 -8.51
CA ASP A 41 1.21 1.81 -8.59
C ASP A 41 1.72 1.69 -10.03
N GLY A 42 0.85 1.85 -11.03
CA GLY A 42 1.21 1.74 -12.45
C GLY A 42 1.32 0.30 -12.98
N ASN A 43 0.77 -0.69 -12.28
CA ASN A 43 0.67 -2.06 -12.79
C ASN A 43 -0.29 -2.12 -14.00
N ASP A 44 0.30 -2.04 -15.20
CA ASP A 44 -0.43 -2.12 -16.47
C ASP A 44 -0.42 -3.54 -17.10
N ASP A 45 0.19 -4.52 -16.43
CA ASP A 45 0.46 -5.86 -16.98
C ASP A 45 -0.45 -6.96 -16.38
N THR A 46 -1.15 -6.67 -15.29
CA THR A 46 -1.98 -7.66 -14.58
C THR A 46 -3.42 -7.66 -15.07
N ASP A 47 -3.81 -8.74 -15.73
CA ASP A 47 -5.21 -9.01 -16.09
C ASP A 47 -6.06 -9.28 -14.83
N VAL A 48 -7.23 -8.67 -14.76
CA VAL A 48 -8.17 -8.85 -13.64
C VAL A 48 -9.53 -9.31 -14.15
N GLU A 49 -10.08 -10.36 -13.54
CA GLU A 49 -11.44 -10.82 -13.82
C GLU A 49 -12.45 -10.02 -12.99
N LEU A 50 -13.38 -9.38 -13.70
CA LEU A 50 -14.51 -8.65 -13.14
C LEU A 50 -15.76 -9.50 -13.26
N ASN A 51 -16.61 -9.48 -12.24
CA ASN A 51 -17.83 -10.30 -12.15
C ASN A 51 -19.04 -9.42 -11.89
N ILE A 52 -20.19 -9.78 -12.48
CA ILE A 52 -21.49 -9.17 -12.21
C ILE A 52 -22.49 -10.24 -11.76
N SER A 53 -23.30 -9.92 -10.75
CA SER A 53 -24.39 -10.76 -10.27
C SER A 53 -25.63 -9.91 -10.03
N CYS A 54 -26.76 -10.26 -10.65
CA CYS A 54 -28.01 -9.53 -10.49
C CYS A 54 -29.12 -10.41 -9.90
N ASN A 55 -30.05 -9.81 -9.16
CA ASN A 55 -31.21 -10.48 -8.55
C ASN A 55 -32.26 -10.90 -9.61
N THR A 56 -32.44 -10.07 -10.63
CA THR A 56 -33.34 -10.19 -11.78
C THR A 56 -32.57 -9.81 -13.06
N GLY A 57 -33.24 -9.86 -14.22
CA GLY A 57 -32.59 -9.63 -15.50
C GLY A 57 -31.64 -10.76 -15.92
N ILE A 58 -31.09 -10.63 -17.13
CA ILE A 58 -30.18 -11.57 -17.75
C ILE A 58 -28.91 -10.80 -18.15
N PRO A 59 -27.81 -10.94 -17.40
CA PRO A 59 -26.51 -10.45 -17.84
C PRO A 59 -26.07 -11.20 -19.11
N LEU A 60 -25.66 -10.46 -20.14
CA LEU A 60 -25.12 -11.06 -21.37
C LEU A 60 -23.79 -11.75 -21.14
N ASP A 61 -23.01 -11.23 -20.20
CA ASP A 61 -21.74 -11.77 -19.73
C ASP A 61 -21.75 -11.72 -18.20
N GLN A 62 -21.39 -12.82 -17.53
CA GLN A 62 -21.30 -12.86 -16.06
C GLN A 62 -19.91 -12.50 -15.53
N SER A 63 -18.88 -12.66 -16.37
CA SER A 63 -17.52 -12.23 -16.08
C SER A 63 -16.83 -11.72 -17.34
N LYS A 64 -15.88 -10.81 -17.15
CA LYS A 64 -15.03 -10.24 -18.21
C LYS A 64 -13.65 -9.93 -17.66
N THR A 65 -12.63 -10.13 -18.48
CA THR A 65 -11.26 -9.72 -18.15
C THR A 65 -11.07 -8.26 -18.55
N ALA A 66 -10.72 -7.44 -17.57
CA ALA A 66 -10.23 -6.08 -17.79
C ALA A 66 -8.87 -6.16 -18.50
N THR A 67 -8.80 -5.67 -19.74
CA THR A 67 -7.55 -5.54 -20.50
C THR A 67 -7.31 -4.06 -20.81
N LEU A 68 -6.04 -3.68 -20.91
CA LEU A 68 -5.64 -2.29 -21.08
C LEU A 68 -6.24 -1.72 -22.37
N VAL A 69 -7.08 -0.69 -22.26
CA VAL A 69 -7.52 0.10 -23.42
C VAL A 69 -6.60 1.32 -23.52
N PRO A 70 -5.78 1.44 -24.58
CA PRO A 70 -4.95 2.62 -24.77
C PRO A 70 -5.85 3.85 -24.89
N GLY A 71 -5.68 4.81 -23.97
CA GLY A 71 -6.35 6.10 -24.06
C GLY A 71 -5.97 6.83 -25.35
N PRO A 72 -6.80 7.76 -25.86
CA PRO A 72 -6.36 8.71 -26.88
C PRO A 72 -5.10 9.44 -26.41
N LEU A 73 -4.23 9.87 -27.33
CA LEU A 73 -2.97 10.56 -27.04
C LEU A 73 -3.11 11.59 -25.89
N GLY A 74 -2.52 11.29 -24.73
CA GLY A 74 -2.51 12.17 -23.55
C GLY A 74 -3.50 11.80 -22.43
N SER A 75 -4.32 10.76 -22.59
CA SER A 75 -5.13 10.18 -21.51
C SER A 75 -4.43 8.97 -20.89
N PRO A 76 -4.55 8.75 -19.56
CA PRO A 76 -4.11 7.50 -18.96
C PRO A 76 -4.83 6.33 -19.64
N ALA A 77 -4.14 5.21 -19.81
CA ALA A 77 -4.81 4.00 -20.24
C ALA A 77 -5.83 3.62 -19.16
N THR A 78 -7.03 3.24 -19.59
CA THR A 78 -8.10 2.83 -18.69
C THR A 78 -8.47 1.41 -19.01
N TYR A 79 -8.68 0.60 -17.99
CA TYR A 79 -9.31 -0.70 -18.18
C TYR A 79 -10.81 -0.46 -18.09
N GLU A 80 -11.50 -0.46 -19.22
CA GLU A 80 -12.94 -0.26 -19.26
C GLU A 80 -13.65 -1.50 -19.78
N VAL A 81 -14.64 -1.95 -19.02
CA VAL A 81 -15.43 -3.14 -19.32
C VAL A 81 -16.91 -2.79 -19.15
N GLU A 82 -17.73 -3.17 -20.11
CA GLU A 82 -19.18 -2.97 -20.05
C GLU A 82 -19.90 -4.30 -19.75
N PHE A 83 -20.76 -4.31 -18.74
CA PHE A 83 -21.74 -5.37 -18.53
C PHE A 83 -23.10 -4.90 -19.00
N VAL A 84 -23.80 -5.75 -19.76
CA VAL A 84 -25.15 -5.44 -20.27
C VAL A 84 -26.12 -6.41 -19.64
N VAL A 85 -27.20 -5.90 -19.06
CA VAL A 85 -28.29 -6.69 -18.46
C VAL A 85 -29.58 -6.37 -19.18
N GLU A 86 -30.29 -7.41 -19.60
CA GLU A 86 -31.56 -7.32 -20.34
C GLU A 86 -32.71 -8.01 -19.58
N GLN A 87 -33.95 -7.74 -19.97
CA GLN A 87 -35.15 -8.47 -19.51
C GLN A 87 -35.36 -8.42 -17.99
N TYR A 88 -35.35 -7.20 -17.43
CA TYR A 88 -35.65 -6.94 -16.02
C TYR A 88 -36.89 -6.03 -15.87
N ASP A 89 -37.53 -6.09 -14.71
CA ASP A 89 -38.62 -5.18 -14.37
C ASP A 89 -38.04 -3.87 -13.80
N GLN A 90 -38.55 -2.72 -14.26
CA GLN A 90 -38.02 -1.39 -13.88
C GLN A 90 -38.13 -1.18 -12.37
N GLY A 91 -37.02 -0.75 -11.74
CA GLY A 91 -36.96 -0.50 -10.31
C GLY A 91 -36.87 -1.76 -9.44
N GLU A 92 -36.71 -2.95 -10.03
CA GLU A 92 -36.51 -4.22 -9.30
C GLU A 92 -35.13 -4.85 -9.56
N LEU A 93 -34.32 -4.23 -10.43
CA LEU A 93 -32.99 -4.73 -10.77
C LEU A 93 -31.95 -4.25 -9.76
N ASP A 94 -31.40 -5.21 -9.04
CA ASP A 94 -30.24 -5.05 -8.18
C ASP A 94 -29.07 -5.84 -8.75
N CYS A 95 -27.91 -5.20 -8.90
CA CYS A 95 -26.70 -5.82 -9.41
C CYS A 95 -25.50 -5.52 -8.51
N THR A 96 -24.68 -6.52 -8.26
CA THR A 96 -23.39 -6.38 -7.57
C THR A 96 -22.26 -6.62 -8.57
N ILE A 97 -21.30 -5.71 -8.61
CA ILE A 97 -20.09 -5.80 -9.42
C ILE A 97 -18.87 -5.83 -8.51
N ALA A 98 -18.03 -6.84 -8.70
CA ALA A 98 -16.83 -7.05 -7.90
C ALA A 98 -15.68 -7.59 -8.76
N GLU A 99 -14.44 -7.35 -8.36
CA GLU A 99 -13.31 -8.05 -8.94
C GLU A 99 -12.98 -9.34 -8.18
N THR A 100 -12.34 -10.27 -8.88
CA THR A 100 -11.62 -11.35 -8.22
C THR A 100 -10.42 -10.76 -7.49
N PRO A 101 -10.23 -11.03 -6.17
CA PRO A 101 -9.14 -10.43 -5.39
C PRO A 101 -7.77 -10.66 -6.02
N VAL A 102 -7.00 -9.57 -6.17
CA VAL A 102 -5.64 -9.61 -6.72
C VAL A 102 -4.63 -9.77 -5.58
N PRO A 103 -3.80 -10.83 -5.56
CA PRO A 103 -2.79 -11.03 -4.53
C PRO A 103 -1.83 -9.83 -4.42
N GLY A 104 -1.56 -9.38 -3.20
CA GLY A 104 -0.67 -8.24 -2.95
C GLY A 104 -1.34 -6.88 -3.11
N TYR A 105 -2.63 -6.81 -3.40
CA TYR A 105 -3.37 -5.55 -3.55
C TYR A 105 -4.59 -5.46 -2.64
N LEU A 106 -4.92 -4.24 -2.26
CA LEU A 106 -6.16 -3.87 -1.60
C LEU A 106 -7.05 -3.14 -2.62
N ALA A 107 -8.27 -3.64 -2.81
CA ALA A 107 -9.23 -3.06 -3.74
C ALA A 107 -10.12 -2.02 -3.05
N SER A 108 -10.29 -0.87 -3.70
CA SER A 108 -11.24 0.18 -3.31
C SER A 108 -12.27 0.39 -4.41
N TYR A 109 -13.53 0.55 -4.02
CA TYR A 109 -14.66 0.63 -4.94
C TYR A 109 -15.34 1.99 -4.83
N ASN A 110 -15.80 2.53 -5.95
CA ASN A 110 -16.64 3.73 -5.98
C ASN A 110 -17.69 3.54 -7.06
N CYS A 111 -18.92 3.98 -6.80
CA CYS A 111 -20.02 3.81 -7.73
C CYS A 111 -20.72 5.15 -8.00
N ASP A 112 -21.31 5.29 -9.18
CA ASP A 112 -22.16 6.43 -9.53
C ASP A 112 -23.37 5.96 -10.35
N VAL A 113 -24.53 6.56 -10.08
CA VAL A 113 -25.80 6.29 -10.76
C VAL A 113 -26.37 7.62 -11.23
N ALA A 114 -26.47 7.79 -12.55
CA ALA A 114 -26.98 9.04 -13.14
C ALA A 114 -28.51 9.05 -13.35
N VAL A 115 -29.20 7.93 -13.08
CA VAL A 115 -30.65 7.74 -13.23
C VAL A 115 -31.33 7.44 -11.88
N SER A 116 -32.61 7.04 -11.89
CA SER A 116 -33.29 6.49 -10.72
C SER A 116 -32.69 5.16 -10.28
N GLY A 117 -32.41 5.07 -8.99
CA GLY A 117 -31.76 3.95 -8.31
C GLY A 117 -30.86 4.45 -7.19
N SER A 118 -30.18 3.54 -6.51
CA SER A 118 -29.08 3.85 -5.61
C SER A 118 -27.86 3.03 -5.96
N CYS A 119 -26.69 3.54 -5.59
CA CYS A 119 -25.55 2.67 -5.44
C CYS A 119 -24.93 2.84 -4.07
N ASP A 120 -24.40 1.73 -3.57
CA ASP A 120 -23.66 1.63 -2.33
C ASP A 120 -22.42 0.79 -2.59
N VAL A 121 -21.36 1.08 -1.86
CA VAL A 121 -20.13 0.27 -1.82
C VAL A 121 -20.00 -0.45 -0.48
N GLY A 122 -21.10 -0.53 0.27
CA GLY A 122 -21.21 -1.26 1.53
C GLY A 122 -20.35 -0.69 2.64
N ASP A 123 -19.98 0.60 2.59
CA ASP A 123 -19.16 1.26 3.61
C ASP A 123 -20.03 1.55 4.87
N PRO A 124 -19.82 0.83 5.98
CA PRO A 124 -20.60 1.03 7.20
C PRO A 124 -20.26 2.33 7.93
N SER A 125 -19.21 3.05 7.51
CA SER A 125 -18.70 4.22 8.23
C SER A 125 -19.47 5.51 7.93
N GLY A 126 -20.12 5.63 6.76
CA GLY A 126 -20.94 6.80 6.41
C GLY A 126 -20.19 8.14 6.43
N ILE A 127 -18.85 8.13 6.33
CA ILE A 127 -18.01 9.33 6.38
C ILE A 127 -17.37 9.56 5.00
N ASN A 128 -17.48 10.80 4.53
CA ASN A 128 -17.11 11.26 3.20
C ASN A 128 -15.63 11.71 3.14
N TYR A 129 -15.02 11.51 1.98
CA TYR A 129 -13.86 12.20 1.38
C TYR A 129 -12.42 11.68 1.53
N ASP A 130 -12.14 10.65 2.33
CA ASP A 130 -10.80 10.01 2.39
C ASP A 130 -10.84 8.55 2.87
N SER A 131 -12.00 7.89 2.74
CA SER A 131 -12.19 6.51 3.18
C SER A 131 -11.88 5.54 2.06
N PHE A 132 -11.06 4.55 2.38
CA PHE A 132 -10.88 3.37 1.56
C PHE A 132 -12.21 2.58 1.55
N TYR A 133 -12.99 2.68 0.48
CA TYR A 133 -14.29 2.00 0.36
C TYR A 133 -14.09 0.49 0.10
N GLU A 134 -14.44 -0.35 1.08
CA GLU A 134 -14.03 -1.77 1.14
C GLU A 134 -14.99 -2.77 0.46
N GLY A 135 -16.15 -2.37 -0.04
CA GLY A 135 -17.16 -3.31 -0.57
C GLY A 135 -17.43 -3.18 -2.07
N PRO A 136 -18.00 -4.21 -2.71
CA PRO A 136 -18.29 -4.20 -4.14
C PRO A 136 -19.27 -3.09 -4.52
N CYS A 137 -19.31 -2.69 -5.79
CA CYS A 137 -20.34 -1.78 -6.27
C CYS A 137 -21.69 -2.49 -6.28
N VAL A 138 -22.60 -2.08 -5.40
CA VAL A 138 -23.97 -2.57 -5.31
C VAL A 138 -24.89 -1.52 -5.89
N PHE A 139 -25.58 -1.86 -6.96
CA PHE A 139 -26.60 -1.05 -7.61
C PHE A 139 -27.97 -1.61 -7.23
N GLU A 140 -28.88 -0.76 -6.79
CA GLU A 140 -30.21 -1.15 -6.31
C GLU A 140 -31.29 -0.34 -7.01
N ASP A 141 -32.47 -0.95 -7.16
CA ASP A 141 -33.68 -0.32 -7.69
C ASP A 141 -33.47 0.38 -9.06
N ILE A 142 -32.69 -0.23 -9.97
CA ILE A 142 -32.36 0.39 -11.26
C ILE A 142 -33.61 0.58 -12.13
N ASP A 143 -33.90 1.84 -12.46
CA ASP A 143 -35.02 2.24 -13.32
C ASP A 143 -34.54 3.18 -14.44
N ASN A 144 -34.61 2.67 -15.68
CA ASN A 144 -34.27 3.37 -16.91
C ASN A 144 -35.50 3.85 -17.70
N ALA A 145 -36.70 3.88 -17.10
CA ALA A 145 -37.95 4.21 -17.80
C ALA A 145 -37.94 5.59 -18.49
N ASN A 146 -37.10 6.52 -18.04
CA ASN A 146 -36.97 7.86 -18.63
C ASN A 146 -35.87 7.98 -19.70
N GLY A 147 -35.19 6.87 -20.04
CA GLY A 147 -34.11 6.84 -21.01
C GLY A 147 -32.78 7.35 -20.44
N SER A 148 -31.76 6.54 -20.62
CA SER A 148 -30.35 6.85 -20.40
C SER A 148 -29.87 7.97 -21.34
N GLN A 149 -29.21 9.02 -20.82
CA GLN A 149 -28.63 10.11 -21.64
C GLN A 149 -27.14 10.34 -21.41
N SER A 150 -26.51 9.69 -20.42
CA SER A 150 -25.09 9.83 -20.10
C SER A 150 -24.33 8.51 -20.27
N PRO A 151 -23.15 8.50 -20.91
CA PRO A 151 -22.29 7.32 -21.00
C PRO A 151 -21.65 6.91 -19.66
N TRP A 152 -21.83 7.72 -18.62
CA TRP A 152 -21.33 7.49 -17.26
C TRP A 152 -22.41 6.93 -16.32
N GLU A 153 -23.49 6.39 -16.88
CA GLU A 153 -24.58 5.80 -16.10
C GLU A 153 -24.19 4.42 -15.55
N ASN A 154 -24.44 4.21 -14.26
CA ASN A 154 -24.10 2.98 -13.53
C ASN A 154 -22.62 2.63 -13.63
N LEU A 155 -21.78 3.62 -13.27
CA LEU A 155 -20.34 3.51 -13.26
C LEU A 155 -19.89 2.82 -11.97
N CYS A 156 -19.02 1.82 -12.09
CA CYS A 156 -18.26 1.23 -11.00
C CYS A 156 -16.76 1.46 -11.25
N VAL A 157 -16.08 2.15 -10.35
CA VAL A 157 -14.64 2.37 -10.39
C VAL A 157 -13.98 1.50 -9.33
N ILE A 158 -13.07 0.62 -9.76
CA ILE A 158 -12.30 -0.26 -8.90
C ILE A 158 -10.83 0.15 -8.99
N ARG A 159 -10.23 0.52 -7.85
CA ARG A 159 -8.83 0.92 -7.74
C ARG A 159 -8.08 -0.06 -6.85
N ASN A 160 -6.99 -0.62 -7.35
CA ASN A 160 -6.12 -1.46 -6.54
C ASN A 160 -4.91 -0.67 -6.07
N TYR A 161 -4.77 -0.61 -4.75
CA TYR A 161 -3.62 -0.05 -4.07
C TYR A 161 -2.70 -1.20 -3.69
N PRO A 162 -1.39 -1.12 -3.95
CA PRO A 162 -0.46 -2.14 -3.48
C PRO A 162 -0.58 -2.26 -1.96
N ALA A 163 -0.70 -3.49 -1.47
CA ALA A 163 -0.69 -3.74 -0.04
C ALA A 163 0.70 -3.39 0.52
N PRO A 164 0.78 -2.82 1.75
CA PRO A 164 2.06 -2.54 2.38
C PRO A 164 2.91 -3.82 2.49
N ALA A 165 4.22 -3.67 2.29
CA ALA A 165 5.21 -4.71 2.48
C ALA A 165 6.00 -4.47 3.78
N ASP A 166 6.22 -5.52 4.54
CA ASP A 166 6.94 -5.47 5.81
C ASP A 166 8.45 -5.60 5.62
N ILE A 167 9.23 -4.74 6.26
CA ILE A 167 10.69 -4.82 6.33
C ILE A 167 11.13 -5.00 7.79
N GLU A 168 11.77 -6.14 8.07
CA GLU A 168 12.37 -6.45 9.37
C GLU A 168 13.90 -6.27 9.32
N ILE A 169 14.43 -5.40 10.17
CA ILE A 169 15.86 -5.13 10.29
C ILE A 169 16.33 -5.61 11.65
N THR A 170 17.18 -6.63 11.65
CA THR A 170 17.78 -7.19 12.88
C THR A 170 19.17 -6.60 13.09
N LYS A 171 19.44 -6.12 14.30
CA LYS A 171 20.76 -5.70 14.77
C LYS A 171 21.31 -6.75 15.73
N ASP A 172 22.48 -7.27 15.41
CA ASP A 172 23.22 -8.20 16.27
C ASP A 172 24.56 -7.59 16.70
N TRP A 173 24.98 -7.85 17.94
CA TRP A 173 26.26 -7.46 18.52
C TRP A 173 27.04 -8.69 18.99
N ILE A 174 28.30 -8.76 18.56
CA ILE A 174 29.25 -9.77 19.00
C ILE A 174 30.44 -9.05 19.64
N ILE A 175 30.59 -9.22 20.95
CA ILE A 175 31.71 -8.64 21.72
C ILE A 175 32.64 -9.78 22.12
N GLU A 176 33.83 -9.85 21.50
CA GLU A 176 34.84 -10.88 21.79
C GLU A 176 36.06 -10.29 22.51
N GLY A 177 36.21 -10.57 23.81
CA GLY A 177 37.36 -10.16 24.61
C GLY A 177 37.09 -10.23 26.11
N SER A 178 38.11 -10.54 26.93
CA SER A 178 37.93 -10.80 28.37
C SER A 178 38.04 -9.58 29.28
N ASP A 179 38.29 -8.39 28.74
CA ASP A 179 38.50 -7.18 29.56
C ASP A 179 37.35 -6.18 29.32
N THR A 180 36.35 -6.24 30.20
CA THR A 180 35.22 -5.31 30.33
C THR A 180 35.65 -3.91 30.82
N SER A 181 36.80 -3.39 30.36
CA SER A 181 37.41 -2.16 30.87
C SER A 181 37.60 -1.05 29.84
N GLN A 182 37.19 -1.30 28.59
CA GLN A 182 36.92 -0.24 27.64
C GLN A 182 35.43 -0.27 27.32
N ASP A 183 34.73 0.78 27.75
CA ASP A 183 33.32 0.99 27.46
C ASP A 183 33.19 1.33 25.96
N VAL A 184 33.11 0.30 25.11
CA VAL A 184 32.73 0.49 23.71
C VAL A 184 31.26 0.84 23.70
N SER A 185 30.91 1.98 23.12
CA SER A 185 29.50 2.35 22.97
C SER A 185 28.85 1.39 21.98
N THR A 186 27.78 0.73 22.43
CA THR A 186 26.92 -0.10 21.59
C THR A 186 25.82 0.70 20.91
N ASP A 187 25.91 2.04 20.96
CA ASP A 187 24.97 2.92 20.28
C ASP A 187 25.20 2.85 18.77
N TYR A 188 24.10 2.88 18.02
CA TYR A 188 24.13 2.95 16.57
C TYR A 188 22.93 3.71 16.04
N ARG A 189 23.02 4.09 14.76
CA ARG A 189 21.90 4.60 14.00
C ARG A 189 21.78 3.84 12.69
N LEU A 190 20.62 3.27 12.42
CA LEU A 190 20.27 2.69 11.14
C LEU A 190 19.45 3.70 10.33
N THR A 191 19.65 3.75 9.03
CA THR A 191 18.80 4.50 8.11
C THR A 191 18.39 3.58 6.98
N LEU A 192 17.10 3.27 6.92
CA LEU A 192 16.43 2.62 5.81
C LEU A 192 16.16 3.65 4.71
N TRP A 193 16.50 3.30 3.49
CA TRP A 193 16.20 4.04 2.28
C TRP A 193 15.43 3.13 1.34
N CYS A 194 14.39 3.64 0.71
CA CYS A 194 13.63 2.93 -0.32
C CYS A 194 13.49 3.82 -1.56
N ASP A 195 13.24 3.22 -2.73
CA ASP A 195 12.80 3.95 -3.92
C ASP A 195 11.27 4.17 -3.94
N ALA A 196 10.57 3.71 -2.91
CA ALA A 196 9.13 3.87 -2.73
C ALA A 196 8.74 4.43 -1.35
N GLU A 197 7.45 4.71 -1.17
CA GLU A 197 6.91 5.34 0.03
C GLU A 197 7.00 4.41 1.24
N ILE A 198 7.54 4.91 2.34
CA ILE A 198 7.64 4.23 3.64
C ILE A 198 6.49 4.75 4.51
N ILE A 199 5.58 3.85 4.88
CA ILE A 199 4.44 4.18 5.75
C ILE A 199 4.96 4.38 7.17
N GLY A 200 4.83 5.59 7.68
CA GLY A 200 5.11 5.88 9.08
C GLY A 200 5.86 7.17 9.35
N GLY A 201 5.18 8.31 9.17
CA GLY A 201 5.13 9.39 10.18
C GLY A 201 4.73 10.79 9.71
N ILE A 202 4.94 11.79 10.58
CA ILE A 202 4.19 13.08 10.57
C ILE A 202 4.84 14.32 9.90
N ASN A 203 3.97 15.34 9.71
CA ASN A 203 4.17 16.65 9.09
C ASN A 203 4.69 17.72 10.08
N LEU A 204 5.66 18.56 9.67
CA LEU A 204 6.42 19.48 10.53
C LEU A 204 5.58 20.60 11.19
N PHE A 205 4.34 20.83 10.76
CA PHE A 205 3.53 21.97 11.18
C PHE A 205 2.79 21.77 12.53
N GLU A 206 2.62 20.53 13.00
CA GLU A 206 1.92 20.24 14.27
C GLU A 206 2.84 20.17 15.50
N VAL A 207 4.12 19.81 15.36
CA VAL A 207 5.07 19.68 16.49
C VAL A 207 5.41 21.05 17.11
N MET A 208 5.36 22.13 16.34
CA MET A 208 5.60 23.49 16.87
C MET A 208 4.54 23.95 17.88
N GLN A 209 3.41 23.26 18.03
CA GLN A 209 2.38 23.58 19.02
C GLN A 209 2.44 22.75 20.31
N ALA A 210 3.20 21.65 20.37
CA ALA A 210 3.15 20.69 21.49
C ALA A 210 4.18 20.92 22.61
N GLY A 211 5.15 21.83 22.46
CA GLY A 211 5.94 22.39 23.57
C GLY A 211 6.83 21.43 24.38
N GLY A 212 7.12 20.21 23.91
CA GLY A 212 8.06 19.28 24.56
C GLY A 212 9.48 19.41 23.98
N SER A 213 10.44 19.84 24.79
CA SER A 213 11.82 20.17 24.36
C SER A 213 12.86 19.07 24.52
N ASP A 214 12.49 17.88 24.98
CA ASP A 214 13.47 16.90 25.42
C ASP A 214 13.43 15.67 24.48
N ASN A 215 14.52 15.48 23.72
CA ASN A 215 14.84 14.36 22.80
C ASN A 215 14.51 14.47 21.30
N ILE A 216 14.50 15.68 20.72
CA ILE A 216 14.56 15.83 19.25
C ILE A 216 16.03 15.90 18.82
N ILE A 217 16.63 14.76 18.46
CA ILE A 217 17.91 14.74 17.74
C ILE A 217 17.58 14.79 16.25
N ILE A 218 17.93 15.92 15.62
CA ILE A 218 17.72 16.13 14.18
C ILE A 218 18.65 15.16 13.44
N GLY A 219 18.06 14.22 12.69
CA GLY A 219 18.78 13.36 11.75
C GLY A 219 19.46 14.18 10.64
N PRO A 220 20.18 13.53 9.70
CA PRO A 220 20.69 14.25 8.54
C PRO A 220 19.57 15.04 7.84
N PRO A 221 19.85 16.21 7.25
CA PRO A 221 18.83 17.00 6.57
C PRO A 221 18.33 16.19 5.37
N GLY A 222 17.18 15.51 5.49
CA GLY A 222 16.87 14.52 4.46
C GLY A 222 16.01 13.32 4.83
N CYS A 223 15.86 12.97 6.11
CA CYS A 223 15.11 11.78 6.53
C CYS A 223 14.45 12.03 7.86
N GLY A 224 13.41 11.28 8.18
CA GLY A 224 12.95 11.31 9.55
C GLY A 224 13.22 10.04 10.33
N PHE A 225 12.68 9.97 11.53
CA PHE A 225 13.42 9.59 12.70
C PHE A 225 12.53 8.93 13.76
N LEU A 226 12.97 7.77 14.25
CA LEU A 226 12.34 6.99 15.32
C LEU A 226 13.30 6.85 16.51
N VAL A 227 12.78 7.09 17.72
CA VAL A 227 13.50 6.84 18.99
C VAL A 227 12.70 5.85 19.83
N LYS A 228 13.33 4.75 20.23
CA LYS A 228 12.74 3.80 21.17
C LYS A 228 12.95 4.30 22.60
N GLY A 229 11.98 5.04 23.15
CA GLY A 229 12.07 5.55 24.53
C GLY A 229 10.91 6.45 24.96
N GLY A 230 9.80 5.85 25.38
CA GLY A 230 8.65 6.55 26.01
C GLY A 230 7.32 6.01 25.51
N GLU A 231 6.33 5.85 26.40
CA GLU A 231 5.06 5.12 26.21
C GLU A 231 4.07 5.70 25.17
N SER A 232 4.54 6.45 24.19
CA SER A 232 3.79 6.87 23.01
C SER A 232 4.73 6.88 21.79
N ASN A 233 4.71 5.79 21.03
CA ASN A 233 5.39 5.69 19.74
C ASN A 233 4.69 6.63 18.75
N GLN A 234 5.19 7.86 18.59
CA GLN A 234 4.74 8.77 17.54
C GLN A 234 5.93 9.14 16.63
N LEU A 235 5.77 8.81 15.35
CA LEU A 235 6.81 8.60 14.34
C LEU A 235 6.85 9.79 13.35
N ILE A 236 8.02 10.19 12.81
CA ILE A 236 8.18 11.37 11.92
C ILE A 236 9.25 11.17 10.81
N PRO A 237 8.98 10.83 9.52
CA PRO A 237 9.83 10.95 8.33
C PRO A 237 9.81 12.39 7.79
N ILE A 238 10.96 12.96 7.42
CA ILE A 238 11.06 14.26 6.74
C ILE A 238 10.90 14.08 5.21
N TYR A 239 10.99 12.83 4.72
CA TYR A 239 10.84 12.43 3.33
C TYR A 239 10.27 11.00 3.27
N ASP A 240 9.35 10.76 2.34
CA ASP A 240 8.59 9.50 2.23
C ASP A 240 9.45 8.28 1.85
N TRP A 241 10.74 8.44 1.54
CA TRP A 241 11.62 7.40 1.02
C TRP A 241 12.79 7.04 1.97
N CYS A 242 12.79 7.56 3.20
CA CYS A 242 13.76 7.13 4.21
C CYS A 242 13.33 7.29 5.68
N LEU A 243 13.77 6.33 6.49
CA LEU A 243 13.43 6.19 7.91
C LEU A 243 14.66 5.81 8.74
N SER A 244 14.93 6.56 9.80
CA SER A 244 16.07 6.31 10.70
C SER A 244 15.63 5.72 12.04
N PHE A 245 16.40 4.77 12.53
CA PHE A 245 16.24 4.09 13.82
C PHE A 245 17.49 4.31 14.66
N ASN A 246 17.31 4.68 15.93
CA ASN A 246 18.39 4.64 16.92
C ASN A 246 18.19 3.45 17.87
N GLY A 247 19.28 2.80 18.22
CA GLY A 247 19.28 1.70 19.19
C GLY A 247 20.61 1.56 19.91
N GLU A 248 20.62 0.67 20.89
CA GLU A 248 21.78 0.25 21.66
C GLU A 248 21.76 -1.28 21.76
N GLY A 249 22.88 -1.95 21.50
CA GLY A 249 22.97 -3.41 21.57
C GLY A 249 22.08 -4.13 20.54
N ASP A 250 21.70 -5.37 20.83
CA ASP A 250 20.82 -6.16 19.95
C ASP A 250 19.42 -5.56 19.89
N ASP A 251 18.85 -5.40 18.70
CA ASP A 251 17.48 -4.91 18.53
C ASP A 251 16.85 -5.39 17.20
N VAL A 252 15.53 -5.24 17.08
CA VAL A 252 14.77 -5.54 15.88
C VAL A 252 13.86 -4.35 15.56
N PHE A 253 13.92 -3.88 14.32
CA PHE A 253 13.11 -2.78 13.82
C PHE A 253 12.20 -3.25 12.69
N ASN A 254 10.98 -2.72 12.66
CA ASN A 254 10.01 -3.00 11.60
C ASN A 254 9.63 -1.69 10.90
N ALA A 255 9.47 -1.76 9.58
CA ALA A 255 8.95 -0.68 8.75
C ALA A 255 7.97 -1.24 7.71
N GLU A 256 6.99 -0.43 7.31
CA GLU A 256 6.08 -0.75 6.22
C GLU A 256 6.41 0.13 5.02
N VAL A 257 6.35 -0.44 3.81
CA VAL A 257 6.63 0.26 2.55
C VAL A 257 5.47 0.00 1.59
N ILE A 258 5.04 1.01 0.84
CA ILE A 258 4.09 0.89 -0.29
C ILE A 258 4.94 0.68 -1.55
N PRO A 259 5.09 -0.55 -2.07
CA PRO A 259 5.96 -0.80 -3.21
C PRO A 259 5.35 -0.28 -4.52
N GLU A 260 6.21 0.12 -5.45
CA GLU A 260 5.87 0.37 -6.84
C GLU A 260 5.90 -0.94 -7.65
N TYR A 261 5.22 -0.97 -8.80
CA TYR A 261 5.22 -2.13 -9.69
C TYR A 261 6.50 -2.19 -10.56
N PRO A 262 7.12 -3.37 -10.75
CA PRO A 262 6.76 -4.67 -10.16
C PRO A 262 7.25 -4.84 -8.71
N ASP A 263 8.41 -4.26 -8.39
CA ASP A 263 9.04 -4.34 -7.08
C ASP A 263 9.75 -3.01 -6.75
N SER A 264 9.91 -2.73 -5.47
CA SER A 264 10.72 -1.63 -4.93
C SER A 264 12.01 -2.13 -4.30
N ASN A 265 13.03 -1.27 -4.30
CA ASN A 265 14.33 -1.56 -3.70
C ASN A 265 14.57 -0.68 -2.48
N CYS A 266 14.91 -1.34 -1.38
CA CYS A 266 15.32 -0.71 -0.15
C CYS A 266 16.74 -1.14 0.24
N TYR A 267 17.42 -0.34 1.05
CA TYR A 267 18.72 -0.67 1.63
C TYR A 267 18.88 0.01 2.98
N VAL A 268 19.73 -0.58 3.84
CA VAL A 268 19.97 -0.05 5.18
C VAL A 268 21.42 0.37 5.33
N VAL A 269 21.63 1.57 5.84
CA VAL A 269 22.96 2.11 6.17
C VAL A 269 23.07 2.27 7.67
N GLU A 270 24.14 1.74 8.25
CA GLU A 270 24.48 1.98 9.65
C GLU A 270 25.49 3.12 9.79
N THR A 271 25.26 3.98 10.78
CA THR A 271 26.27 4.88 11.36
C THR A 271 26.65 4.34 12.74
N VAL A 272 27.90 3.91 12.90
CA VAL A 272 28.49 3.56 14.21
C VAL A 272 29.14 4.79 14.86
N TYR A 273 29.08 4.87 16.19
CA TYR A 273 29.67 5.98 16.94
C TYR A 273 31.09 5.69 17.47
N ASP A 274 31.52 4.43 17.46
CA ASP A 274 32.86 4.02 17.91
C ASP A 274 33.66 3.41 16.74
N SER A 275 34.91 3.84 16.59
CA SER A 275 35.84 3.34 15.57
C SER A 275 36.35 1.92 15.82
N ALA A 276 36.15 1.37 17.02
CA ALA A 276 36.50 -0.01 17.36
C ALA A 276 35.47 -1.04 16.87
N VAL A 277 34.36 -0.58 16.30
CA VAL A 277 33.27 -1.44 15.81
C VAL A 277 33.47 -1.74 14.33
N GLU A 278 33.51 -3.02 14.00
CA GLU A 278 33.50 -3.53 12.64
C GLU A 278 32.07 -3.94 12.26
N VAL A 279 31.55 -3.36 11.17
CA VAL A 279 30.18 -3.55 10.70
C VAL A 279 30.15 -4.56 9.55
N ASP A 280 29.42 -5.66 9.72
CA ASP A 280 29.00 -6.55 8.64
C ASP A 280 27.57 -6.20 8.21
N ASN A 281 27.45 -5.49 7.09
CA ASN A 281 26.17 -5.05 6.57
C ASN A 281 25.52 -6.12 5.67
N GLY A 282 24.71 -6.99 6.27
CA GLY A 282 23.87 -7.94 5.53
C GLY A 282 22.64 -7.33 4.85
N CYS A 283 22.39 -6.03 5.04
CA CYS A 283 21.27 -5.29 4.45
C CYS A 283 21.68 -4.54 3.17
N GLY A 284 22.14 -5.29 2.17
CA GLY A 284 22.50 -4.78 0.84
C GLY A 284 21.29 -4.21 0.08
N SER A 285 20.79 -4.93 -0.92
CA SER A 285 19.55 -4.56 -1.63
C SER A 285 18.43 -5.48 -1.17
N LEU A 286 17.37 -4.90 -0.61
CA LEU A 286 16.13 -5.56 -0.23
C LEU A 286 15.09 -5.27 -1.30
N THR A 287 14.62 -6.30 -1.97
CA THR A 287 13.56 -6.16 -2.98
C THR A 287 12.23 -6.52 -2.32
N VAL A 288 11.26 -5.62 -2.38
CA VAL A 288 9.93 -5.78 -1.79
C VAL A 288 8.86 -5.64 -2.87
N ALA A 289 7.96 -6.62 -2.94
CA ALA A 289 6.79 -6.63 -3.80
C ALA A 289 5.54 -6.27 -2.99
N ALA A 290 4.46 -5.84 -3.65
CA ALA A 290 3.20 -5.49 -3.00
C ALA A 290 2.66 -6.65 -2.11
N GLY A 291 2.37 -6.35 -0.83
CA GLY A 291 1.95 -7.32 0.18
C GLY A 291 3.01 -8.36 0.57
N GLY A 292 4.26 -8.17 0.16
CA GLY A 292 5.38 -9.04 0.48
C GLY A 292 6.06 -8.71 1.81
N SER A 293 7.20 -9.36 2.06
CA SER A 293 8.07 -9.02 3.18
C SER A 293 9.54 -9.25 2.85
N ALA A 294 10.41 -8.46 3.47
CA ALA A 294 11.86 -8.60 3.40
C ALA A 294 12.47 -8.52 4.80
N SER A 295 13.58 -9.21 5.01
CA SER A 295 14.34 -9.08 6.24
C SER A 295 15.83 -9.10 6.00
N CYS A 296 16.58 -8.46 6.90
CA CYS A 296 18.03 -8.45 6.87
C CYS A 296 18.63 -8.27 8.26
N THR A 297 19.90 -8.64 8.38
CA THR A 297 20.64 -8.56 9.64
C THR A 297 21.91 -7.73 9.44
N ILE A 298 22.19 -6.82 10.38
CA ILE A 298 23.44 -6.07 10.45
C ILE A 298 24.17 -6.47 11.72
N THR A 299 25.35 -7.04 11.60
CA THR A 299 26.14 -7.53 12.73
C THR A 299 27.29 -6.57 13.02
N ASN A 300 27.34 -6.03 14.24
CA ASN A 300 28.50 -5.33 14.77
C ASN A 300 29.38 -6.29 15.53
N THR A 301 30.66 -6.24 15.23
CA THR A 301 31.68 -7.02 15.94
C THR A 301 32.71 -6.07 16.54
N VAL A 302 33.11 -6.36 17.77
CA VAL A 302 34.20 -5.64 18.44
C VAL A 302 35.31 -6.63 18.67
N PHE A 303 36.41 -6.46 17.93
CA PHE A 303 37.62 -7.24 18.12
C PHE A 303 38.60 -6.41 18.92
N PHE A 304 38.88 -6.84 20.15
CA PHE A 304 40.08 -6.40 20.82
C PHE A 304 41.26 -7.11 20.15
N GLU A 305 41.88 -6.46 19.16
CA GLU A 305 43.21 -6.86 18.70
C GLU A 305 44.18 -6.69 19.87
N GLY A 306 44.24 -7.72 20.71
CA GLY A 306 45.33 -7.93 21.62
C GLY A 306 46.59 -8.23 20.82
N ILE A 307 47.18 -7.23 20.16
CA ILE A 307 48.60 -7.05 20.44
C ILE A 307 48.57 -6.67 21.91
N PRO A 308 48.98 -7.55 22.84
CA PRO A 308 49.15 -7.11 24.20
C PRO A 308 50.17 -5.99 24.09
N THR A 309 49.72 -4.74 24.12
CA THR A 309 50.55 -3.64 24.57
C THR A 309 50.75 -4.01 26.02
N LEU A 310 51.76 -4.87 26.20
CA LEU A 310 52.30 -5.34 27.45
C LEU A 310 52.13 -4.17 28.40
N SER A 311 51.40 -4.35 29.51
CA SER A 311 51.11 -3.27 30.46
C SER A 311 52.39 -2.43 30.68
N GLN A 312 52.31 -1.14 31.04
CA GLN A 312 53.54 -0.32 31.21
C GLN A 312 54.65 -1.05 32.01
N TYR A 313 54.24 -1.88 32.97
CA TYR A 313 55.11 -2.81 33.71
C TYR A 313 55.67 -3.95 32.86
N GLY A 314 54.85 -4.61 32.06
CA GLY A 314 55.30 -5.59 31.10
C GLY A 314 56.34 -5.02 30.11
N LEU A 315 56.10 -3.84 29.53
CA LEU A 315 57.07 -3.18 28.64
C LEU A 315 58.37 -2.85 29.38
N ALA A 316 58.27 -2.40 30.63
CA ALA A 316 59.42 -2.19 31.50
C ALA A 316 60.17 -3.48 31.85
N ILE A 317 59.47 -4.60 32.06
CA ILE A 317 60.08 -5.92 32.33
C ILE A 317 60.83 -6.41 31.08
N LEU A 318 60.24 -6.28 29.89
CA LEU A 318 60.89 -6.69 28.65
C LEU A 318 62.13 -5.82 28.35
N ALA A 319 62.04 -4.52 28.61
CA ALA A 319 63.19 -3.61 28.55
C ALA A 319 64.29 -3.96 29.58
N MET A 320 63.91 -4.25 30.83
CA MET A 320 64.83 -4.70 31.88
C MET A 320 65.51 -6.03 31.54
N LEU A 321 64.80 -6.94 30.88
CA LEU A 321 65.31 -8.25 30.49
C LEU A 321 66.31 -8.12 29.33
N MET A 322 66.02 -7.27 28.34
CA MET A 322 66.96 -6.95 27.26
C MET A 322 68.21 -6.22 27.79
N LEU A 323 68.05 -5.30 28.75
CA LEU A 323 69.17 -4.61 29.39
C LEU A 323 69.98 -5.56 30.28
N GLY A 324 69.33 -6.47 31.00
CA GLY A 324 69.95 -7.49 31.85
C GLY A 324 70.78 -8.49 31.05
N VAL A 325 70.28 -8.98 29.92
CA VAL A 325 71.04 -9.87 29.02
C VAL A 325 72.23 -9.14 28.40
N GLY A 326 72.07 -7.87 28.02
CA GLY A 326 73.17 -7.02 27.56
C GLY A 326 74.28 -6.87 28.61
N PHE A 327 73.92 -6.59 29.87
CA PHE A 327 74.88 -6.42 30.97
C PHE A 327 75.66 -7.71 31.29
N VAL A 328 75.01 -8.88 31.22
CA VAL A 328 75.68 -10.18 31.40
C VAL A 328 76.59 -10.51 30.21
N GLY A 329 76.19 -10.13 28.98
CA GLY A 329 77.01 -10.29 27.77
C GLY A 329 78.33 -9.52 27.83
N PHE A 330 78.31 -8.26 28.27
CA PHE A 330 79.53 -7.45 28.42
C PHE A 330 80.50 -7.98 29.48
N ARG A 331 80.02 -8.72 30.49
CA ARG A 331 80.87 -9.30 31.53
C ARG A 331 81.60 -10.57 31.11
N ARG A 332 81.22 -11.18 29.98
CA ARG A 332 81.89 -12.39 29.43
C ARG A 332 82.99 -12.08 28.41
N PHE A 333 83.12 -10.83 27.96
CA PHE A 333 84.08 -10.40 26.95
C PHE A 333 84.97 -9.22 27.40
N ALA A 334 85.00 -8.92 28.71
CA ALA A 334 85.94 -7.99 29.35
C ALA A 334 86.91 -8.76 30.24
#